data_AF-T1BI25-F1
#
_entry.id   AF-T1BI25-F1
#
_cell.length_a   1.000
_cell.length_b   1.000
_cell.length_c   1.000
_cell.angle_alpha   90.00
_cell.angle_beta   90.00
_cell.angle_gamma   90.00
#
_symmetry.space_group_name_H-M   'P 1'
#
loop_
_entity.id
_entity.type
_entity.pdbx_description
1 polymer ?
#
loop_
_entity_poly.entity_id
_entity_poly.type
_entity_poly.pdbx_seq_one_letter_code
_entity_poly.pdbx_strand_id
1 'polypeptide(L)'
;TRSKEKEAAFIEKLQAFFSDQQNLLSLVPECMDQSMFCPFDSYRKKLARIQGSGIARLAGSADQFLSAIGETYKVMDSESAPIMGVIPTSYGNLDYAKRGNTDPLVLGGVQSFDNVTWKMLSFSSLVKTKKVSVFSSEKYYIGSCKGNFPGDDFLADVFRSEKVEDLSSDDGFALGKTGDFFYLEIENVSRIKVYQDSKTNLMRILLRHMLVPDVTRTF
;
A
#
# COMPACT_ATOMS: atom_id res chain seq x y z
N THR A 1 -24.99 9.58 17.20
CA THR A 1 -25.15 8.12 17.00
C THR A 1 -24.18 7.61 15.95
N ARG A 2 -24.28 8.07 14.68
CA ARG A 2 -23.38 7.68 13.57
C ARG A 2 -21.86 7.88 13.79
N SER A 3 -21.45 8.89 14.57
CA SER A 3 -20.01 9.12 14.89
C SER A 3 -19.45 8.11 15.87
N LYS A 4 -20.22 7.72 16.90
CA LYS A 4 -19.79 6.75 17.92
C LYS A 4 -19.76 5.32 17.37
N GLU A 5 -20.71 5.00 16.50
CA GLU A 5 -20.74 3.71 15.79
C GLU A 5 -19.53 3.53 14.88
N LYS A 6 -19.16 4.58 14.11
CA LYS A 6 -17.95 4.56 13.27
C LYS A 6 -16.68 4.39 14.10
N GLU A 7 -16.59 5.09 15.23
CA GLU A 7 -15.45 4.97 16.14
C GLU A 7 -15.35 3.57 16.73
N ALA A 8 -16.46 3.00 17.21
CA ALA A 8 -16.50 1.64 17.74
C ALA A 8 -16.08 0.60 16.69
N ALA A 9 -16.62 0.70 15.47
CA ALA A 9 -16.24 -0.19 14.36
C ALA A 9 -14.76 -0.05 13.98
N PHE A 10 -14.22 1.17 14.04
CA PHE A 10 -12.80 1.42 13.80
C PHE A 10 -11.92 0.76 14.87
N ILE A 11 -12.26 0.90 16.15
CA ILE A 11 -11.52 0.25 17.25
C ILE A 11 -11.62 -1.28 17.16
N GLU A 12 -12.81 -1.83 16.88
CA GLU A 12 -13.02 -3.27 16.68
C GLU A 12 -12.14 -3.81 15.55
N LYS A 13 -12.06 -3.07 14.43
CA LYS A 13 -11.14 -3.38 13.34
C LYS A 13 -9.68 -3.42 13.79
N LEU A 14 -9.24 -2.46 14.62
CA LEU A 14 -7.86 -2.47 15.14
C LEU A 14 -7.63 -3.61 16.14
N GLN A 15 -8.63 -4.01 16.91
CA GLN A 15 -8.54 -5.19 17.78
C GLN A 15 -8.35 -6.46 16.94
N ALA A 16 -9.11 -6.61 15.86
CA ALA A 16 -8.93 -7.70 14.90
C ALA A 16 -7.54 -7.68 14.23
N PHE A 17 -6.98 -6.48 13.99
CA PHE A 17 -5.63 -6.35 13.44
C PHE A 17 -4.55 -6.94 14.37
N PHE A 18 -4.68 -6.74 15.68
CA PHE A 18 -3.69 -7.20 16.66
C PHE A 18 -4.02 -8.55 17.33
N SER A 19 -5.19 -9.14 17.04
CA SER A 19 -5.60 -10.42 17.64
C SER A 19 -4.81 -11.62 17.09
N ASP A 20 -4.31 -11.53 15.87
CA ASP A 20 -3.47 -12.54 15.23
C ASP A 20 -2.16 -11.92 14.73
N GLN A 21 -1.04 -12.53 15.09
CA GLN A 21 0.28 -12.12 14.61
C GLN A 21 0.39 -12.19 13.08
N GLN A 22 -0.35 -13.08 12.41
CA GLN A 22 -0.35 -13.15 10.95
C GLN A 22 -0.93 -11.88 10.32
N ASN A 23 -1.90 -11.23 10.95
CA ASN A 23 -2.42 -9.95 10.45
C ASN A 23 -1.32 -8.89 10.49
N LEU A 24 -0.56 -8.81 11.57
CA LEU A 24 0.59 -7.91 11.69
C LEU A 24 1.69 -8.22 10.66
N LEU A 25 1.98 -9.49 10.40
CA LEU A 25 2.96 -9.91 9.40
C LEU A 25 2.48 -9.66 7.96
N SER A 26 1.16 -9.67 7.72
CA SER A 26 0.55 -9.40 6.42
C SER A 26 0.69 -7.94 5.97
N LEU A 27 1.01 -7.02 6.89
CA LEU A 27 1.36 -5.63 6.55
C LEU A 27 2.64 -5.55 5.74
N VAL A 28 3.56 -6.50 5.91
CA VAL A 28 4.85 -6.46 5.24
C VAL A 28 4.72 -7.18 3.91
N PRO A 29 5.08 -6.54 2.77
CA PRO A 29 5.04 -7.21 1.48
C PRO A 29 6.13 -8.29 1.38
N GLU A 30 5.93 -9.25 0.48
CA GLU A 30 6.95 -10.25 0.17
C GLU A 30 8.07 -9.63 -0.66
N CYS A 31 9.33 -9.90 -0.32
CA CYS A 31 10.47 -9.32 -1.04
C CYS A 31 10.82 -10.16 -2.26
N MET A 32 10.65 -9.62 -3.48
CA MET A 32 10.94 -10.38 -4.70
C MET A 32 12.44 -10.53 -4.99
N ASP A 33 13.27 -9.60 -4.51
CA ASP A 33 14.67 -9.49 -4.93
C ASP A 33 15.64 -10.45 -4.22
N GLN A 34 15.12 -11.28 -3.30
CA GLN A 34 15.90 -12.18 -2.43
C GLN A 34 17.16 -11.51 -1.84
N SER A 35 17.04 -10.22 -1.51
CA SER A 35 18.17 -9.42 -1.04
C SER A 35 18.33 -9.55 0.46
N MET A 36 19.52 -9.93 0.92
CA MET A 36 19.84 -10.02 2.36
C MET A 36 19.57 -8.74 3.14
N PHE A 37 19.64 -7.58 2.46
CA PHE A 37 19.44 -6.25 3.06
C PHE A 37 18.07 -5.64 2.75
N CYS A 38 17.09 -6.46 2.35
CA CYS A 38 15.72 -6.02 2.11
C CYS A 38 15.09 -5.50 3.41
N PRO A 39 14.72 -4.21 3.53
CA PRO A 39 14.04 -3.67 4.71
C PRO A 39 12.76 -4.43 5.07
N PHE A 40 12.02 -4.94 4.07
CA PHE A 40 10.81 -5.73 4.31
C PHE A 40 11.10 -7.00 5.12
N ASP A 41 12.16 -7.74 4.79
CA ASP A 41 12.55 -8.94 5.56
C ASP A 41 12.96 -8.60 6.99
N SER A 42 13.63 -7.46 7.18
CA SER A 42 13.98 -6.96 8.51
C SER A 42 12.73 -6.64 9.34
N TYR A 43 11.74 -5.96 8.75
CA TYR A 43 10.47 -5.69 9.41
C TYR A 43 9.72 -6.97 9.75
N ARG A 44 9.61 -7.92 8.80
CA ARG A 44 8.94 -9.20 9.05
C ARG A 44 9.56 -9.93 10.24
N LYS A 45 10.89 -10.02 10.29
CA LYS A 45 11.62 -10.62 11.43
C LYS A 45 11.38 -9.90 12.74
N LYS A 46 11.32 -8.56 12.73
CA LYS A 46 11.06 -7.75 13.92
C LYS A 46 9.64 -7.94 14.43
N LEU A 47 8.64 -7.90 13.54
CA LEU A 47 7.23 -8.07 13.87
C LEU A 47 6.90 -9.51 14.30
N ALA A 48 7.61 -10.51 13.78
CA ALA A 48 7.47 -11.91 14.20
C ALA A 48 7.91 -12.16 15.65
N ARG A 49 8.68 -11.25 16.25
CA ARG A 49 9.23 -11.41 17.61
C ARG A 49 8.58 -10.49 18.63
N ILE A 50 7.70 -9.59 18.21
CA ILE A 50 7.14 -8.55 19.07
C ILE A 50 5.68 -8.87 19.41
N GLN A 51 5.33 -8.75 20.68
CA GLN A 51 3.97 -9.00 21.18
C GLN A 51 3.65 -8.05 22.34
N GLY A 52 2.36 -7.82 22.57
CA GLY A 52 1.82 -7.04 23.68
C GLY A 52 2.52 -5.67 23.86
N SER A 53 3.01 -5.42 25.06
CA SER A 53 3.66 -4.14 25.42
C SER A 53 4.91 -3.81 24.58
N GLY A 54 5.52 -4.79 23.91
CA GLY A 54 6.58 -4.56 22.93
C GLY A 54 6.09 -3.73 21.75
N ILE A 55 4.86 -3.97 21.27
CA ILE A 55 4.26 -3.25 20.13
C ILE A 55 4.08 -1.78 20.48
N ALA A 56 3.55 -1.48 21.67
CA ALA A 56 3.36 -0.10 22.14
C ALA A 56 4.66 0.73 22.18
N ARG A 57 5.82 0.08 22.41
CA ARG A 57 7.14 0.75 22.41
C ARG A 57 7.57 1.19 21.01
N LEU A 58 7.02 0.60 19.94
CA LEU A 58 7.35 1.00 18.57
C LEU A 58 6.92 2.44 18.25
N ALA A 59 5.94 2.99 18.98
CA ALA A 59 5.48 4.37 18.81
C ALA A 59 6.58 5.43 19.04
N GLY A 60 7.70 5.06 19.68
CA GLY A 60 8.87 5.93 19.85
C GLY A 60 9.96 5.70 18.79
N SER A 61 9.71 4.88 17.77
CA SER A 61 10.69 4.58 16.73
C SER A 61 10.88 5.78 15.81
N ALA A 62 12.13 6.02 15.41
CA ALA A 62 12.42 6.97 14.31
C ALA A 62 11.92 6.46 12.95
N ASP A 63 11.68 5.15 12.83
CA ASP A 63 11.12 4.52 11.64
C ASP A 63 9.60 4.73 11.60
N GLN A 64 9.11 5.42 10.57
CA GLN A 64 7.70 5.80 10.46
C GLN A 64 6.75 4.60 10.38
N PHE A 65 7.15 3.50 9.71
CA PHE A 65 6.33 2.30 9.60
C PHE A 65 6.15 1.64 10.97
N LEU A 66 7.26 1.47 11.70
CA LEU A 66 7.21 0.92 13.06
C LEU A 66 6.47 1.85 14.03
N SER A 67 6.71 3.16 13.93
CA SER A 67 5.99 4.18 14.71
C SER A 67 4.48 4.08 14.49
N ALA A 68 4.03 3.93 13.25
CA ALA A 68 2.61 3.78 12.92
C ALA A 68 1.99 2.54 13.55
N ILE A 69 2.70 1.40 13.57
CA ILE A 69 2.22 0.19 14.24
C ILE A 69 2.02 0.43 15.73
N GLY A 70 3.03 1.00 16.40
CA GLY A 70 2.94 1.27 17.84
C GLY A 70 1.88 2.32 18.18
N GLU A 71 1.73 3.34 17.34
CA GLU A 71 0.70 4.36 17.49
C GLU A 71 -0.70 3.78 17.29
N THR A 72 -0.88 2.91 16.29
CA THR A 72 -2.14 2.19 16.04
C THR A 72 -2.51 1.29 17.23
N TYR A 73 -1.53 0.61 17.83
CA TYR A 73 -1.76 -0.14 19.06
C TYR A 73 -2.24 0.76 20.21
N LYS A 74 -1.62 1.94 20.39
CA LYS A 74 -2.06 2.91 21.41
C LYS A 74 -3.44 3.49 21.16
N VAL A 75 -3.84 3.64 19.90
CA VAL A 75 -5.21 4.04 19.53
C VAL A 75 -6.21 2.97 19.96
N MET A 76 -5.92 1.71 19.64
CA MET A 76 -6.76 0.57 20.02
C MET A 76 -6.91 0.42 21.54
N ASP A 77 -5.81 0.59 22.28
CA ASP A 77 -5.74 0.37 23.73
C ASP A 77 -6.26 1.55 24.56
N SER A 78 -6.67 2.65 23.92
CA SER A 78 -7.06 3.86 24.66
C SER A 78 -8.54 3.89 25.03
N GLU A 79 -8.81 4.32 26.25
CA GLU A 79 -10.15 4.62 26.75
C GLU A 79 -10.73 5.97 26.25
N SER A 80 -9.92 6.82 25.60
CA SER A 80 -10.37 8.12 25.09
C SER A 80 -10.59 8.11 23.58
N ALA A 81 -11.52 8.93 23.12
CA ALA A 81 -11.83 9.03 21.69
C ALA A 81 -10.59 9.46 20.89
N PRO A 82 -10.18 8.72 19.84
CA PRO A 82 -9.03 9.10 19.03
C PRO A 82 -9.34 10.33 18.16
N ILE A 83 -8.29 11.08 17.80
CA ILE A 83 -8.42 12.14 16.81
C ILE A 83 -8.51 11.48 15.44
N MET A 84 -9.71 11.48 14.87
CA MET A 84 -9.96 10.98 13.52
C MET A 84 -9.63 12.05 12.48
N GLY A 85 -8.87 11.67 11.47
CA GLY A 85 -8.56 12.48 10.30
C GLY A 85 -8.93 11.75 9.01
N VAL A 86 -8.91 12.50 7.90
CA VAL A 86 -9.21 11.97 6.56
C VAL A 86 -8.12 12.43 5.60
N ILE A 87 -7.61 11.50 4.80
CA ILE A 87 -6.65 11.76 3.73
C ILE A 87 -7.37 11.58 2.40
N PRO A 88 -7.55 12.63 1.60
CA PRO A 88 -8.09 12.49 0.25
C PRO A 88 -7.05 11.82 -0.65
N THR A 89 -7.46 10.82 -1.40
CA THR A 89 -6.63 10.10 -2.39
C THR A 89 -7.34 10.06 -3.74
N SER A 90 -6.61 9.76 -4.81
CA SER A 90 -7.17 9.62 -6.17
C SER A 90 -8.16 8.43 -6.32
N TYR A 91 -8.30 7.61 -5.29
CA TYR A 91 -9.18 6.44 -5.25
C TYR A 91 -10.11 6.42 -4.02
N GLY A 92 -10.24 7.53 -3.29
CA GLY A 92 -11.20 7.69 -2.20
C GLY A 92 -10.63 8.41 -0.97
N ASN A 93 -11.39 8.40 0.12
CA ASN A 93 -10.98 8.99 1.38
C ASN A 93 -10.46 7.90 2.31
N LEU A 94 -9.24 8.09 2.83
CA LEU A 94 -8.60 7.21 3.79
C LEU A 94 -8.77 7.80 5.19
N ASP A 95 -9.63 7.18 6.00
CA ASP A 95 -9.83 7.54 7.39
C ASP A 95 -8.66 7.00 8.24
N TYR A 96 -8.19 7.79 9.21
CA TYR A 96 -7.14 7.37 10.14
C TYR A 96 -7.34 8.00 11.53
N ALA A 97 -6.74 7.40 12.53
CA ALA A 97 -6.73 7.85 13.92
C ALA A 97 -5.31 8.18 14.36
N LYS A 98 -5.11 9.33 14.99
CA LYS A 98 -3.77 9.84 15.36
C LYS A 98 -3.64 10.13 16.86
N ARG A 99 -2.48 9.80 17.42
CA ARG A 99 -2.06 10.06 18.82
C ARG A 99 -0.60 10.46 18.99
N GLY A 100 0.19 10.44 17.92
CA GLY A 100 1.62 10.71 17.92
C GLY A 100 2.03 11.59 16.74
N ASN A 101 3.31 11.53 16.39
CA ASN A 101 3.89 12.34 15.32
C ASN A 101 4.08 11.58 14.01
N THR A 102 3.56 10.34 13.92
CA THR A 102 3.71 9.54 12.71
C THR A 102 3.06 10.24 11.51
N ASP A 103 3.69 10.14 10.35
CA ASP A 103 3.13 10.63 9.09
C ASP A 103 1.71 10.08 8.87
N PRO A 104 0.71 10.92 8.63
CA PRO A 104 -0.68 10.49 8.44
C PRO A 104 -0.85 9.42 7.35
N LEU A 105 -0.12 9.51 6.24
CA LEU A 105 -0.26 8.59 5.12
C LEU A 105 0.25 7.19 5.49
N VAL A 106 1.38 7.14 6.20
CA VAL A 106 1.92 5.89 6.76
C VAL A 106 0.96 5.29 7.78
N LEU A 107 0.40 6.12 8.68
CA LEU A 107 -0.53 5.69 9.72
C LEU A 107 -1.85 5.16 9.14
N GLY A 108 -2.44 5.87 8.17
CA GLY A 108 -3.64 5.43 7.47
C GLY A 108 -3.43 4.13 6.70
N GLY A 109 -2.25 3.93 6.11
CA GLY A 109 -1.90 2.67 5.46
C GLY A 109 -1.89 1.49 6.44
N VAL A 110 -1.29 1.65 7.61
CA VAL A 110 -1.25 0.62 8.67
C VAL A 110 -2.65 0.30 9.18
N GLN A 111 -3.47 1.32 9.40
CA GLN A 111 -4.85 1.19 9.89
C GLN A 111 -5.82 0.63 8.83
N SER A 112 -5.37 0.55 7.58
CA SER A 112 -6.10 -0.04 6.45
C SER A 112 -5.48 -1.36 5.99
N PHE A 113 -4.99 -2.17 6.94
CA PHE A 113 -4.35 -3.47 6.71
C PHE A 113 -5.20 -4.49 5.92
N ASP A 114 -6.52 -4.32 5.93
CA ASP A 114 -7.52 -5.13 5.22
C ASP A 114 -7.75 -4.68 3.77
N ASN A 115 -7.23 -3.51 3.38
CA ASN A 115 -7.33 -2.98 2.03
C ASN A 115 -5.96 -2.96 1.37
N VAL A 116 -5.73 -3.88 0.43
CA VAL A 116 -4.41 -4.09 -0.20
C VAL A 116 -3.86 -2.82 -0.87
N THR A 117 -4.72 -2.00 -1.48
CA THR A 117 -4.37 -0.71 -2.08
C THR A 117 -3.94 0.33 -1.04
N TRP A 118 -4.66 0.46 0.08
CA TRP A 118 -4.29 1.45 1.11
C TRP A 118 -3.12 0.97 1.96
N LYS A 119 -3.02 -0.35 2.19
CA LYS A 119 -1.98 -0.99 2.98
C LYS A 119 -0.57 -0.66 2.50
N MET A 120 -0.32 -0.55 1.19
CA MET A 120 1.01 -0.17 0.69
C MET A 120 1.46 1.23 1.14
N LEU A 121 0.54 2.14 1.45
CA LEU A 121 0.87 3.50 1.92
C LEU A 121 1.63 3.51 3.24
N SER A 122 1.58 2.41 4.01
CA SER A 122 2.42 2.13 5.18
C SER A 122 3.92 2.27 4.91
N PHE A 123 4.32 2.18 3.64
CA PHE A 123 5.72 2.26 3.22
C PHE A 123 6.06 3.54 2.47
N SER A 124 5.16 4.54 2.42
CA SER A 124 5.38 5.78 1.67
C SER A 124 6.64 6.54 2.09
N SER A 125 6.96 6.59 3.38
CA SER A 125 8.22 7.16 3.88
C SER A 125 9.45 6.33 3.48
N LEU A 126 9.33 5.00 3.52
CA LEU A 126 10.41 4.08 3.14
C LEU A 126 10.73 4.17 1.66
N VAL A 127 9.70 4.20 0.80
CA VAL A 127 9.82 4.36 -0.65
C VAL A 127 10.59 5.65 -0.99
N LYS A 128 10.27 6.76 -0.32
CA LYS A 128 10.96 8.04 -0.48
C LYS A 128 12.42 8.02 -0.02
N THR A 129 12.71 7.37 1.11
CA THR A 129 14.03 7.45 1.77
C THR A 129 15.01 6.36 1.35
N LYS A 130 14.51 5.17 1.01
CA LYS A 130 15.30 3.98 0.66
C LYS A 130 15.16 3.57 -0.80
N LYS A 131 14.36 4.30 -1.58
CA LYS A 131 14.13 4.04 -3.01
C LYS A 131 13.64 2.61 -3.30
N VAL A 132 12.85 2.06 -2.37
CA VAL A 132 12.16 0.78 -2.58
C VAL A 132 10.85 1.02 -3.31
N SER A 133 10.26 -0.06 -3.82
CA SER A 133 8.95 -0.05 -4.47
C SER A 133 8.02 -1.06 -3.79
N VAL A 134 6.72 -0.74 -3.73
CA VAL A 134 5.68 -1.67 -3.27
C VAL A 134 4.61 -1.77 -4.35
N PHE A 135 4.23 -3.01 -4.66
CA PHE A 135 3.25 -3.36 -5.68
C PHE A 135 2.11 -4.14 -5.02
N SER A 136 0.88 -3.79 -5.37
CA SER A 136 -0.29 -4.35 -4.73
C SER A 136 -1.40 -4.59 -5.74
N SER A 137 -2.02 -5.76 -5.70
CA SER A 137 -3.18 -6.15 -6.50
C SER A 137 -4.02 -7.17 -5.71
N GLU A 138 -5.02 -7.78 -6.33
CA GLU A 138 -5.84 -8.78 -5.64
C GLU A 138 -5.03 -10.04 -5.28
N LYS A 139 -4.09 -10.45 -6.14
CA LYS A 139 -3.24 -11.64 -5.91
C LYS A 139 -1.86 -11.31 -5.36
N TYR A 140 -1.37 -10.10 -5.53
CA TYR A 140 0.02 -9.76 -5.25
C TYR A 140 0.14 -8.68 -4.17
N TYR A 141 1.08 -8.90 -3.25
CA TYR A 141 1.53 -7.87 -2.32
C TYR A 141 3.05 -7.96 -2.13
N ILE A 142 3.77 -7.28 -3.02
CA ILE A 142 5.20 -7.51 -3.27
C ILE A 142 5.98 -6.22 -3.07
N GLY A 143 7.16 -6.33 -2.49
CA GLY A 143 8.15 -5.27 -2.35
C GLY A 143 9.37 -5.55 -3.21
N SER A 144 9.90 -4.52 -3.86
CA SER A 144 11.23 -4.55 -4.48
C SER A 144 12.16 -3.55 -3.79
N CYS A 145 13.34 -4.00 -3.43
CA CYS A 145 14.43 -3.18 -2.91
C CYS A 145 15.48 -2.81 -3.96
N LYS A 146 15.36 -3.37 -5.16
CA LYS A 146 16.19 -3.04 -6.33
C LYS A 146 15.45 -2.22 -7.38
N GLY A 147 14.15 -1.95 -7.17
CA GLY A 147 13.29 -1.27 -8.14
C GLY A 147 12.77 -2.18 -9.25
N ASN A 148 12.98 -3.50 -9.15
CA ASN A 148 12.49 -4.47 -10.11
C ASN A 148 10.96 -4.46 -10.15
N PHE A 149 10.43 -4.51 -11.38
CA PHE A 149 9.01 -4.61 -11.64
C PHE A 149 8.54 -6.07 -11.56
N PRO A 150 7.37 -6.39 -10.98
CA PRO A 150 6.92 -7.79 -10.84
C PRO A 150 6.60 -8.51 -12.16
N GLY A 151 6.50 -7.78 -13.28
CA GLY A 151 6.27 -8.34 -14.60
C GLY A 151 4.81 -8.36 -15.06
N ASP A 152 4.58 -8.99 -16.20
CA ASP A 152 3.28 -8.95 -16.89
C ASP A 152 2.16 -9.65 -16.11
N ASP A 153 2.46 -10.71 -15.37
CA ASP A 153 1.46 -11.40 -14.54
C ASP A 153 0.82 -10.48 -13.49
N PHE A 154 1.60 -9.54 -12.96
CA PHE A 154 1.10 -8.51 -12.06
C PHE A 154 0.21 -7.51 -12.78
N LEU A 155 0.61 -7.03 -13.96
CA LEU A 155 -0.19 -6.10 -14.76
C LEU A 155 -1.52 -6.73 -15.20
N ALA A 156 -1.50 -7.99 -15.62
CA ALA A 156 -2.70 -8.74 -15.95
C ALA A 156 -3.66 -8.82 -14.76
N ASP A 157 -3.13 -9.06 -13.55
CA ASP A 157 -3.93 -9.08 -12.33
C ASP A 157 -4.51 -7.70 -11.98
N VAL A 158 -3.71 -6.64 -12.14
CA VAL A 158 -4.16 -5.25 -11.96
C VAL A 158 -5.30 -4.92 -12.92
N PHE A 159 -5.13 -5.14 -14.22
CA PHE A 159 -6.17 -4.83 -15.20
C PHE A 159 -7.44 -5.66 -15.00
N ARG A 160 -7.31 -6.93 -14.61
CA ARG A 160 -8.44 -7.78 -14.21
C ARG A 160 -9.17 -7.19 -13.00
N SER A 161 -8.43 -6.77 -11.96
CA SER A 161 -9.01 -6.22 -10.73
C SER A 161 -9.73 -4.90 -10.96
N GLU A 162 -9.21 -4.07 -11.86
CA GLU A 162 -9.80 -2.78 -12.24
C GLU A 162 -10.88 -2.91 -13.34
N LYS A 163 -11.17 -4.13 -13.80
CA LYS A 163 -12.16 -4.44 -14.83
C LYS A 163 -11.95 -3.62 -16.12
N VAL A 164 -10.72 -3.57 -16.60
CA VAL A 164 -10.37 -2.85 -17.83
C VAL A 164 -10.99 -3.55 -19.04
N GLU A 165 -12.01 -2.94 -19.64
CA GLU A 165 -12.83 -3.54 -20.70
C GLU A 165 -12.21 -3.41 -22.10
N ASP A 166 -11.34 -2.43 -22.31
CA ASP A 166 -10.68 -2.15 -23.58
C ASP A 166 -9.30 -2.80 -23.70
N LEU A 167 -9.03 -3.81 -22.87
CA LEU A 167 -7.79 -4.57 -22.89
C LEU A 167 -7.81 -5.64 -23.99
N SER A 168 -6.74 -5.68 -24.77
CA SER A 168 -6.41 -6.76 -25.70
C SER A 168 -5.00 -7.27 -25.41
N SER A 169 -4.77 -8.55 -25.65
CA SER A 169 -3.53 -9.26 -25.28
C SER A 169 -2.71 -9.76 -26.49
N ASP A 170 -2.82 -9.10 -27.64
CA ASP A 170 -1.98 -9.41 -28.82
C ASP A 170 -0.61 -8.70 -28.70
N ASP A 171 0.44 -9.51 -28.51
CA ASP A 171 1.85 -9.08 -28.36
C ASP A 171 2.10 -8.10 -27.19
N GLY A 172 1.54 -8.41 -26.02
CA GLY A 172 1.61 -7.61 -24.80
C GLY A 172 0.25 -7.05 -24.39
N PHE A 173 0.23 -5.93 -23.67
CA PHE A 173 -1.02 -5.27 -23.29
C PHE A 173 -1.34 -4.14 -24.26
N ALA A 174 -2.55 -4.13 -24.81
CA ALA A 174 -3.04 -3.04 -25.64
C ALA A 174 -4.38 -2.51 -25.13
N LEU A 175 -4.46 -1.21 -24.88
CA LEU A 175 -5.64 -0.49 -24.42
C LEU A 175 -6.25 0.32 -25.55
N GLY A 176 -7.53 0.11 -25.83
CA GLY A 176 -8.21 0.66 -27.00
C GLY A 176 -7.95 -0.15 -28.26
N LYS A 177 -8.44 0.30 -29.41
CA LYS A 177 -8.42 -0.47 -30.66
C LYS A 177 -8.05 0.33 -31.89
N THR A 178 -8.30 1.64 -31.91
CA THR A 178 -8.27 2.45 -33.13
C THR A 178 -7.61 3.82 -32.93
N GLY A 179 -7.14 4.39 -34.04
CA GLY A 179 -6.47 5.69 -34.05
C GLY A 179 -4.96 5.60 -33.80
N ASP A 180 -4.35 6.75 -33.54
CA ASP A 180 -2.94 6.84 -33.18
C ASP A 180 -2.68 6.17 -31.84
N PHE A 181 -1.45 5.73 -31.62
CA PHE A 181 -1.07 5.07 -30.38
C PHE A 181 0.32 5.51 -29.90
N PHE A 182 0.57 5.30 -28.62
CA PHE A 182 1.91 5.36 -28.05
C PHE A 182 2.19 4.11 -27.21
N TYR A 183 3.46 3.88 -26.89
CA TYR A 183 3.88 2.85 -25.94
C TYR A 183 4.21 3.50 -24.61
N LEU A 184 3.64 2.97 -23.53
CA LEU A 184 4.14 3.18 -22.18
C LEU A 184 5.08 2.01 -21.84
N GLU A 185 6.35 2.32 -21.60
CA GLU A 185 7.32 1.35 -21.11
C GLU A 185 7.42 1.44 -19.59
N ILE A 186 7.37 0.28 -18.93
CA ILE A 186 7.55 0.16 -17.48
C ILE A 186 8.85 -0.59 -17.22
N GLU A 187 9.90 0.13 -16.80
CA GLU A 187 11.20 -0.42 -16.34
C GLU A 187 11.86 -1.43 -17.31
N ASN A 188 11.63 -1.30 -18.62
CA ASN A 188 12.05 -2.26 -19.67
C ASN A 188 11.48 -3.68 -19.53
N VAL A 189 10.50 -3.89 -18.65
CA VAL A 189 9.87 -5.19 -18.41
C VAL A 189 8.60 -5.34 -19.21
N SER A 190 7.76 -4.30 -19.21
CA SER A 190 6.44 -4.35 -19.85
C SER A 190 6.26 -3.18 -20.79
N ARG A 191 5.65 -3.45 -21.96
CA ARG A 191 5.21 -2.42 -22.91
C ARG A 191 3.70 -2.47 -23.03
N ILE A 192 3.06 -1.34 -22.73
CA ILE A 192 1.61 -1.19 -22.87
C ILE A 192 1.36 -0.27 -24.05
N LYS A 193 0.71 -0.80 -25.09
CA LYS A 193 0.24 -0.01 -26.23
C LYS A 193 -1.04 0.70 -25.83
N VAL A 194 -1.10 2.02 -25.99
CA VAL A 194 -2.29 2.80 -25.65
C VAL A 194 -2.77 3.55 -26.89
N TYR A 195 -3.93 3.14 -27.40
CA TYR A 195 -4.60 3.80 -28.51
C TYR A 195 -5.33 5.06 -28.05
N GLN A 196 -5.49 6.01 -28.96
CA GLN A 196 -6.19 7.27 -28.74
C GLN A 196 -7.64 7.09 -28.29
N ASP A 197 -8.31 6.02 -28.73
CA ASP A 197 -9.68 5.71 -28.38
C ASP A 197 -9.84 5.01 -27.01
N SER A 198 -8.74 4.72 -26.32
CA SER A 198 -8.79 4.13 -24.98
C SER A 198 -9.49 5.06 -24.00
N LYS A 199 -10.41 4.49 -23.22
CA LYS A 199 -11.10 5.20 -22.12
C LYS A 199 -10.43 4.96 -20.78
N THR A 200 -9.42 4.10 -20.76
CA THR A 200 -8.75 3.65 -19.54
C THR A 200 -7.78 4.71 -19.05
N ASN A 201 -8.00 5.17 -17.81
CA ASN A 201 -7.05 6.04 -17.14
C ASN A 201 -5.89 5.20 -16.58
N LEU A 202 -4.99 4.79 -17.47
CA LEU A 202 -3.87 3.91 -17.16
C LEU A 202 -3.02 4.48 -16.01
N MET A 203 -2.71 5.77 -16.03
CA MET A 203 -1.91 6.39 -14.96
C MET A 203 -2.59 6.23 -13.60
N ARG A 204 -3.89 6.53 -13.49
CA ARG A 204 -4.63 6.34 -12.23
C ARG A 204 -4.58 4.90 -11.73
N ILE A 205 -4.71 3.93 -12.63
CA ILE A 205 -4.60 2.50 -12.29
C ILE A 205 -3.20 2.19 -11.74
N LEU A 206 -2.13 2.59 -12.45
CA LEU A 206 -0.76 2.34 -12.00
C LEU A 206 -0.49 3.00 -10.65
N LEU A 207 -0.90 4.26 -10.45
CA LEU A 207 -0.76 4.99 -9.18
C LEU A 207 -1.51 4.32 -8.01
N ARG A 208 -2.59 3.60 -8.30
CA ARG A 208 -3.39 2.88 -7.31
C ARG A 208 -2.75 1.54 -6.92
N HIS A 209 -1.91 0.96 -7.77
CA HIS A 209 -1.36 -0.38 -7.56
C HIS A 209 0.15 -0.38 -7.33
N MET A 210 0.81 0.77 -7.49
CA MET A 210 2.25 0.92 -7.40
C MET A 210 2.62 2.12 -6.52
N LEU A 211 3.46 1.87 -5.54
CA LEU A 211 4.10 2.90 -4.72
C LEU A 211 5.61 2.86 -5.00
N VAL A 212 6.06 3.76 -5.87
CA VAL A 212 7.44 3.81 -6.37
C VAL A 212 8.09 5.19 -6.08
N PRO A 213 9.43 5.29 -6.02
CA PRO A 213 10.12 6.49 -5.54
C PRO A 213 9.79 7.78 -6.32
N ASP A 214 9.69 7.70 -7.65
CA ASP A 214 9.64 8.87 -8.54
C ASP A 214 8.23 9.37 -8.88
N VAL A 215 7.20 8.64 -8.47
CA VAL A 215 5.80 8.99 -8.72
C VAL A 215 5.26 10.02 -7.70
N THR A 216 5.91 10.14 -6.54
CA THR A 216 5.40 10.95 -5.41
C THR A 216 5.70 12.45 -5.51
N ARG A 217 6.26 12.94 -6.62
CA ARG A 217 6.50 14.38 -6.85
C ARG A 217 5.28 15.16 -7.36
N THR A 218 4.15 14.50 -7.62
CA THR A 218 3.00 15.11 -8.33
C THR A 218 1.67 14.98 -7.55
N PHE A 219 1.72 15.08 -6.22
CA PHE A 219 0.54 15.31 -5.39
C PHE A 219 0.64 16.69 -4.71
#